data_AF-A0A1E3X8B9-F1
#
_entry.id   AF-A0A1E3X8B9-F1
#
_cell.length_a   1.000
_cell.length_b   1.000
_cell.length_c   1.000
_cell.angle_alpha   90.00
_cell.angle_beta   90.00
_cell.angle_gamma   90.00
#
_symmetry.space_group_name_H-M   'P 1'
#
loop_
_entity.id
_entity.type
_entity.pdbx_description
1 polymer ?
#
loop_
_entity_poly.entity_id
_entity_poly.type
_entity_poly.pdbx_seq_one_letter_code
_entity_poly.pdbx_strand_id
1 'polypeptide(L)'
;MIQSIILTLSILIFSYTLNATENQPRTNLRSSYKNLSLSQVQSMSNISIRKKDEWGFYGHGTITHRYEEKSINGDSVVLDHATGLMWHQSGSSDYMRWDNARNWIGRLNYREYAGYQDWRLPTLEEAVSLLEYSRGDNNLYIDSVFNKEQWGIWSGDTYGAKGVWSVYFSLGNVRWNVKNCYVRPVRSLK
;
A
#
# COMPACT_ATOMS: atom_id res chain seq x y z
N MET A 1 -32.18 -59.65 -27.96
CA MET A 1 -31.83 -58.30 -28.45
C MET A 1 -30.99 -57.67 -27.34
N ILE A 2 -29.68 -57.71 -27.50
CA ILE A 2 -28.69 -57.22 -26.53
C ILE A 2 -28.51 -55.73 -26.80
N GLN A 3 -28.64 -54.88 -25.78
CA GLN A 3 -28.21 -53.50 -25.87
C GLN A 3 -27.15 -53.24 -24.80
N SER A 4 -25.96 -52.94 -25.29
CA SER A 4 -24.75 -52.66 -24.55
C SER A 4 -24.72 -51.22 -24.03
N ILE A 5 -24.29 -51.07 -22.77
CA ILE A 5 -23.25 -50.15 -22.23
C ILE A 5 -23.38 -48.63 -22.51
N ILE A 6 -23.31 -47.83 -21.44
CA ILE A 6 -22.27 -46.80 -21.22
C ILE A 6 -22.13 -46.55 -19.70
N LEU A 7 -20.94 -46.83 -19.17
CA LEU A 7 -20.43 -46.33 -17.88
C LEU A 7 -20.12 -44.84 -18.04
N THR A 8 -20.61 -43.99 -17.16
CA THR A 8 -19.97 -42.70 -16.90
C THR A 8 -19.29 -42.74 -15.53
N LEU A 9 -17.97 -42.75 -15.63
CA LEU A 9 -16.96 -42.62 -14.59
C LEU A 9 -17.19 -41.32 -13.79
N SER A 10 -17.75 -41.39 -12.59
CA SER A 10 -17.76 -40.24 -11.67
C SER A 10 -16.39 -40.15 -10.99
N ILE A 11 -15.47 -39.41 -11.63
CA ILE A 11 -14.14 -39.15 -11.09
C ILE A 11 -14.30 -38.22 -9.87
N LEU A 12 -14.09 -38.78 -8.68
CA LEU A 12 -13.73 -38.05 -7.48
C LEU A 12 -12.44 -37.27 -7.74
N ILE A 13 -12.53 -35.94 -7.86
CA ILE A 13 -11.36 -35.07 -7.70
C ILE A 13 -11.56 -34.28 -6.41
N PHE A 14 -10.96 -34.84 -5.37
CA PHE A 14 -10.20 -34.16 -4.33
C PHE A 14 -10.86 -32.96 -3.64
N SER A 15 -11.30 -33.22 -2.40
CA SER A 15 -11.09 -32.33 -1.25
C SER A 15 -10.17 -31.13 -1.50
N TYR A 16 -10.75 -29.97 -1.81
CA TYR A 16 -10.06 -28.70 -1.55
C TYR A 16 -10.39 -28.26 -0.13
N THR A 17 -9.85 -28.99 0.85
CA THR A 17 -9.69 -28.43 2.18
C THR A 17 -8.21 -28.36 2.51
N LEU A 18 -7.78 -27.11 2.71
CA LEU A 18 -6.69 -26.64 3.55
C LEU A 18 -5.28 -26.60 2.92
N ASN A 19 -4.73 -25.37 3.00
CA ASN A 19 -3.32 -24.98 2.92
C ASN A 19 -2.79 -24.56 1.54
N ALA A 20 -3.29 -23.42 1.04
CA ALA A 20 -2.56 -22.59 0.08
C ALA A 20 -2.42 -21.15 0.61
N THR A 21 -2.03 -20.99 1.88
CA THR A 21 -1.67 -19.67 2.45
C THR A 21 -0.17 -19.51 2.72
N GLU A 22 0.67 -20.52 2.52
CA GLU A 22 2.11 -20.38 2.73
C GLU A 22 2.91 -20.70 1.46
N ASN A 23 3.71 -19.71 1.03
CA ASN A 23 4.70 -19.71 -0.07
C ASN A 23 4.36 -19.03 -1.39
N GLN A 24 3.53 -17.98 -1.40
CA GLN A 24 3.75 -16.91 -2.40
C GLN A 24 4.91 -16.03 -1.90
N PRO A 25 5.99 -15.84 -2.69
CA PRO A 25 7.15 -15.07 -2.24
C PRO A 25 6.74 -13.64 -1.93
N ARG A 26 7.31 -13.08 -0.85
CA ARG A 26 7.10 -11.68 -0.50
C ARG A 26 7.82 -10.78 -1.51
N THR A 27 7.15 -9.72 -1.93
CA THR A 27 7.78 -8.64 -2.69
C THR A 27 8.48 -7.70 -1.72
N ASN A 28 9.81 -7.69 -1.75
CA ASN A 28 10.59 -6.77 -0.94
C ASN A 28 10.59 -5.38 -1.56
N LEU A 29 10.01 -4.42 -0.85
CA LEU A 29 10.08 -2.99 -1.18
C LEU A 29 11.17 -2.32 -0.36
N ARG A 30 11.74 -1.24 -0.88
CA ARG A 30 12.73 -0.46 -0.14
C ARG A 30 12.12 0.11 1.14
N SER A 31 12.84 -0.05 2.25
CA SER A 31 12.45 0.42 3.58
C SER A 31 13.18 1.68 4.07
N SER A 32 14.17 2.18 3.32
CA SER A 32 14.96 3.37 3.68
C SER A 32 14.70 4.54 2.73
N TYR A 33 14.62 5.77 3.26
CA TYR A 33 14.34 6.95 2.44
C TYR A 33 15.48 7.34 1.49
N LYS A 34 15.11 7.96 0.37
CA LYS A 34 16.01 8.46 -0.66
C LYS A 34 15.60 9.85 -1.12
N ASN A 35 16.59 10.58 -1.61
CA ASN A 35 16.39 11.72 -2.49
C ASN A 35 16.31 11.18 -3.93
N LEU A 36 15.13 11.27 -4.54
CA LEU A 36 14.81 10.65 -5.82
C LEU A 36 14.57 11.71 -6.88
N SER A 37 15.18 11.55 -8.06
CA SER A 37 14.86 12.35 -9.24
C SER A 37 13.54 11.91 -9.88
N LEU A 38 12.97 12.77 -10.74
CA LEU A 38 11.78 12.42 -11.52
C LEU A 38 12.01 11.19 -12.40
N SER A 39 13.19 11.06 -13.01
CA SER A 39 13.52 9.90 -13.85
C SER A 39 13.61 8.61 -13.06
N GLN A 40 14.17 8.65 -11.84
CA GLN A 40 14.21 7.49 -10.94
C GLN A 40 12.80 7.07 -10.52
N VAL A 41 11.94 8.03 -10.16
CA VAL A 41 10.54 7.75 -9.79
C VAL A 41 9.75 7.16 -10.96
N GLN A 42 9.92 7.70 -12.17
CA GLN A 42 9.27 7.20 -13.39
C GLN A 42 9.85 5.88 -13.92
N SER A 43 10.85 5.31 -13.25
CA SER A 43 11.50 4.04 -13.61
C SER A 43 11.52 3.05 -12.45
N MET A 44 10.72 3.28 -11.40
CA MET A 44 10.59 2.34 -10.28
C MET A 44 10.08 0.99 -10.76
N SER A 45 10.47 -0.07 -10.06
CA SER A 45 9.88 -1.40 -10.20
C SER A 45 8.47 -1.43 -9.62
N ASN A 46 7.71 -2.47 -9.97
CA ASN A 46 6.39 -2.77 -9.41
C ASN A 46 5.34 -1.67 -9.62
N ILE A 47 5.51 -0.85 -10.65
CA ILE A 47 4.56 0.20 -11.03
C ILE A 47 4.24 0.12 -12.53
N SER A 48 3.02 0.51 -12.88
CA SER A 48 2.58 0.69 -14.25
C SER A 48 2.22 2.16 -14.45
N ILE A 49 2.88 2.82 -15.40
CA ILE A 49 2.70 4.25 -15.67
C ILE A 49 1.79 4.42 -16.88
N ARG A 50 0.63 5.04 -16.68
CA ARG A 50 -0.30 5.41 -17.74
C ARG A 50 0.09 6.71 -18.43
N LYS A 51 0.59 7.68 -17.65
CA LYS A 51 0.97 9.01 -18.16
C LYS A 51 2.08 9.61 -17.32
N LYS A 52 3.16 10.04 -17.97
CA LYS A 52 4.22 10.83 -17.35
C LYS A 52 3.82 12.30 -17.25
N ASP A 53 4.32 12.98 -16.23
CA ASP A 53 4.03 14.38 -15.92
C ASP A 53 5.30 15.07 -15.40
N GLU A 54 5.43 16.37 -15.55
CA GLU A 54 6.61 17.10 -15.05
C GLU A 54 6.71 17.11 -13.53
N TRP A 55 5.58 16.90 -12.84
CA TRP A 55 5.53 16.84 -11.38
C TRP A 55 5.51 15.41 -10.84
N GLY A 56 5.52 14.38 -11.71
CA GLY A 56 5.47 12.98 -11.32
C GLY A 56 4.89 12.07 -12.42
N PHE A 57 3.83 11.33 -12.10
CA PHE A 57 3.15 10.47 -13.08
C PHE A 57 1.76 10.02 -12.59
N TYR A 58 0.91 9.61 -13.53
CA TYR A 58 -0.32 8.85 -13.28
C TYR A 58 -0.05 7.38 -13.58
N GLY A 59 -0.44 6.50 -12.67
CA GLY A 59 -0.11 5.08 -12.74
C GLY A 59 -0.76 4.33 -11.59
N HIS A 60 -0.26 3.14 -11.29
CA HIS A 60 -0.68 2.30 -10.16
C HIS A 60 0.43 1.30 -9.80
N GLY A 61 0.35 0.71 -8.61
CA GLY A 61 1.17 -0.42 -8.20
C GLY A 61 0.78 -1.69 -8.96
N THR A 62 1.72 -2.60 -9.17
CA THR A 62 1.48 -3.89 -9.85
C THR A 62 1.56 -5.08 -8.90
N ILE A 63 1.68 -4.84 -7.60
CA ILE A 63 1.73 -5.88 -6.58
C ILE A 63 0.31 -6.34 -6.30
N THR A 64 0.07 -7.65 -6.37
CA THR A 64 -1.18 -8.22 -5.88
C THR A 64 -1.10 -8.35 -4.37
N HIS A 65 -1.73 -7.40 -3.68
CA HIS A 65 -1.73 -7.34 -2.23
C HIS A 65 -2.56 -8.45 -1.58
N ARG A 66 -2.23 -8.76 -0.33
CA ARG A 66 -2.98 -9.71 0.50
C ARG A 66 -3.21 -9.07 1.85
N TYR A 67 -4.22 -8.20 1.91
CA TYR A 67 -4.55 -7.45 3.10
C TYR A 67 -5.32 -8.28 4.12
N GLU A 68 -4.98 -8.10 5.39
CA GLU A 68 -5.74 -8.57 6.55
C GLU A 68 -5.93 -7.38 7.50
N GLU A 69 -7.18 -6.96 7.69
CA GLU A 69 -7.52 -5.98 8.72
C GLU A 69 -7.49 -6.65 10.09
N LYS A 70 -6.87 -5.97 11.07
CA LYS A 70 -6.72 -6.49 12.43
C LYS A 70 -6.85 -5.38 13.46
N SER A 71 -7.44 -5.69 14.61
CA SER A 71 -7.36 -4.86 15.80
C SER A 71 -6.28 -5.41 16.74
N ILE A 72 -5.31 -4.58 17.11
CA ILE A 72 -4.24 -4.93 18.05
C ILE A 72 -4.29 -3.89 19.17
N ASN A 73 -4.50 -4.34 20.41
CA ASN A 73 -4.66 -3.45 21.57
C ASN A 73 -5.77 -2.38 21.40
N GLY A 74 -6.81 -2.68 20.61
CA GLY A 74 -7.89 -1.75 20.28
C GLY A 74 -7.59 -0.81 19.10
N ASP A 75 -6.37 -0.82 18.58
CA ASP A 75 -5.94 -0.01 17.44
C ASP A 75 -6.08 -0.78 16.11
N SER A 76 -6.62 -0.13 15.08
CA SER A 76 -6.82 -0.75 13.76
C SER A 76 -5.56 -0.69 12.88
N VAL A 77 -5.14 -1.83 12.37
CA VAL A 77 -4.01 -1.99 11.45
C VAL A 77 -4.41 -2.84 10.25
N VAL A 78 -3.64 -2.72 9.17
CA VAL A 78 -3.75 -3.59 7.99
C VAL A 78 -2.41 -4.30 7.80
N LEU A 79 -2.41 -5.62 7.91
CA LEU A 79 -1.28 -6.47 7.55
C LEU A 79 -1.30 -6.71 6.05
N ASP A 80 -0.17 -6.54 5.38
CA ASP A 80 -0.02 -6.90 3.98
C ASP A 80 0.96 -8.07 3.84
N HIS A 81 0.39 -9.26 3.65
CA HIS A 81 1.15 -10.50 3.54
C HIS A 81 1.95 -10.61 2.23
N ALA A 82 1.68 -9.75 1.24
CA ALA A 82 2.45 -9.71 0.00
C ALA A 82 3.78 -8.97 0.17
N THR A 83 3.82 -7.94 1.01
CA THR A 83 5.01 -7.08 1.19
C THR A 83 5.68 -7.26 2.55
N GLY A 84 5.02 -7.92 3.50
CA GLY A 84 5.51 -8.01 4.88
C GLY A 84 5.44 -6.67 5.61
N LEU A 85 4.50 -5.81 5.24
CA LEU A 85 4.28 -4.50 5.86
C LEU A 85 3.04 -4.53 6.75
N MET A 86 3.05 -3.68 7.76
CA MET A 86 1.87 -3.37 8.57
C MET A 86 1.62 -1.87 8.45
N TRP A 87 0.37 -1.53 8.13
CA TRP A 87 -0.08 -0.18 7.88
C TRP A 87 -1.03 0.29 8.96
N HIS A 88 -0.95 1.57 9.30
CA HIS A 88 -1.99 2.22 10.08
C HIS A 88 -3.25 2.36 9.21
N GLN A 89 -4.38 1.79 9.65
CA GLN A 89 -5.58 1.68 8.81
C GLN A 89 -6.20 3.03 8.46
N SER A 90 -6.20 3.97 9.41
CA SER A 90 -6.88 5.27 9.25
C SER A 90 -5.98 6.48 9.03
N GLY A 91 -4.65 6.33 9.01
CA GLY A 91 -3.72 7.47 8.99
C GLY A 91 -4.03 8.60 9.98
N SER A 92 -3.69 9.84 9.60
CA SER A 92 -4.08 11.07 10.30
C SER A 92 -5.49 11.54 9.88
N SER A 93 -6.20 12.22 10.80
CA SER A 93 -7.49 12.88 10.54
C SER A 93 -7.35 14.17 9.71
N ASP A 94 -6.20 14.82 9.81
CA ASP A 94 -5.93 16.09 9.13
C ASP A 94 -4.76 15.95 8.17
N TYR A 95 -4.83 16.70 7.07
CA TYR A 95 -3.67 16.93 6.21
C TYR A 95 -2.73 17.94 6.85
N MET A 96 -1.44 17.77 6.63
CA MET A 96 -0.42 18.61 7.24
C MET A 96 0.78 18.84 6.32
N ARG A 97 1.60 19.82 6.66
CA ARG A 97 2.92 20.00 6.04
C ARG A 97 3.81 18.80 6.38
N TRP A 98 4.72 18.46 5.48
CA TRP A 98 5.61 17.31 5.67
C TRP A 98 6.46 17.39 6.95
N ASP A 99 6.93 18.59 7.33
CA ASP A 99 7.67 18.78 8.58
C ASP A 99 6.85 18.40 9.82
N ASN A 100 5.54 18.67 9.79
CA ASN A 100 4.62 18.29 10.87
C ASN A 100 4.31 16.79 10.85
N ALA A 101 4.40 16.12 9.70
CA ALA A 101 4.19 14.67 9.60
C ALA A 101 5.19 13.89 10.46
N ARG A 102 6.44 14.35 10.55
CA ARG A 102 7.45 13.74 11.43
C ARG A 102 7.08 13.84 12.91
N ASN A 103 6.56 15.00 13.33
CA ASN A 103 6.07 15.18 14.69
C ASN A 103 4.86 14.29 14.98
N TRP A 104 3.95 14.14 14.00
CA TRP A 104 2.82 13.23 14.11
C TRP A 104 3.27 11.77 14.28
N ILE A 105 4.26 11.31 13.49
CA ILE A 105 4.86 9.98 13.64
C ILE A 105 5.53 9.82 15.01
N GLY A 106 6.25 10.84 15.48
CA GLY A 106 6.86 10.82 16.82
C GLY A 106 5.84 10.63 17.93
N ARG A 107 4.69 11.31 17.86
CA ARG A 107 3.58 11.13 18.80
C ARG A 107 2.94 9.74 18.69
N LEU A 108 2.81 9.20 17.48
CA LEU A 108 2.31 7.85 17.24
C LEU A 108 3.20 6.79 17.92
N ASN A 109 4.51 6.94 17.78
CA ASN A 109 5.48 6.05 18.40
C ASN A 109 5.54 6.22 19.91
N TYR A 110 5.46 7.46 20.41
CA TYR A 110 5.43 7.72 21.86
C TYR A 110 4.24 7.04 22.56
N ARG A 111 3.07 6.99 21.90
CA ARG A 111 1.88 6.31 22.43
C ARG A 111 1.86 4.79 22.18
N GLU A 112 2.90 4.24 21.56
CA GLU A 112 3.00 2.82 21.22
C GLU A 112 1.78 2.28 20.46
N TYR A 113 1.33 2.95 19.40
CA TYR A 113 0.14 2.52 18.66
C TYR A 113 0.23 1.06 18.23
N ALA A 114 -0.80 0.27 18.54
CA ALA A 114 -0.84 -1.17 18.37
C ALA A 114 0.31 -1.93 19.08
N GLY A 115 0.92 -1.35 20.12
CA GLY A 115 2.06 -1.88 20.85
C GLY A 115 3.42 -1.67 20.16
N TYR A 116 3.52 -0.74 19.19
CA TYR A 116 4.73 -0.55 18.39
C TYR A 116 5.22 0.90 18.37
N GLN A 117 6.54 1.06 18.32
CA GLN A 117 7.24 2.37 18.32
C GLN A 117 8.10 2.61 17.06
N ASP A 118 8.05 1.70 16.08
CA ASP A 118 8.83 1.72 14.85
C ASP A 118 7.99 2.17 13.63
N TRP A 119 6.88 2.89 13.87
CA TRP A 119 6.10 3.48 12.79
C TRP A 119 6.89 4.59 12.11
N ARG A 120 6.73 4.67 10.79
CA ARG A 120 7.41 5.66 9.95
C ARG A 120 6.51 6.10 8.80
N LEU A 121 6.88 7.19 8.13
CA LEU A 121 6.34 7.44 6.79
C LEU A 121 6.73 6.29 5.85
N PRO A 122 5.89 5.93 4.88
CA PRO A 122 6.27 4.96 3.87
C PRO A 122 7.37 5.55 2.97
N THR A 123 8.20 4.70 2.40
CA THR A 123 8.95 5.10 1.21
C THR A 123 7.97 5.34 0.06
N LEU A 124 8.39 6.06 -0.98
CA LEU A 124 7.54 6.28 -2.14
C LEU A 124 7.17 4.96 -2.82
N GLU A 125 8.08 3.99 -2.84
CA GLU A 125 7.80 2.67 -3.44
C GLU A 125 6.70 1.94 -2.67
N GLU A 126 6.75 1.97 -1.33
CA GLU A 126 5.67 1.42 -0.48
C GLU A 126 4.36 2.22 -0.60
N ALA A 127 4.43 3.55 -0.71
CA ALA A 127 3.22 4.37 -0.84
C ALA A 127 2.52 4.15 -2.18
N VAL A 128 3.29 3.97 -3.26
CA VAL A 128 2.75 3.76 -4.61
C VAL A 128 2.19 2.36 -4.79
N SER A 129 2.70 1.36 -4.08
CA SER A 129 2.14 0.01 -4.16
C SER A 129 0.67 -0.03 -3.73
N LEU A 130 0.26 0.80 -2.75
CA LEU A 130 -1.14 0.95 -2.33
C LEU A 130 -2.08 1.54 -3.41
N LEU A 131 -1.54 2.10 -4.49
CA LEU A 131 -2.34 2.79 -5.48
C LEU A 131 -2.90 1.80 -6.50
N GLU A 132 -4.23 1.69 -6.55
CA GLU A 132 -4.95 0.72 -7.37
C GLU A 132 -5.14 1.17 -8.83
N TYR A 133 -5.34 0.21 -9.74
CA TYR A 133 -5.60 0.50 -11.15
C TYR A 133 -6.92 1.26 -11.37
N SER A 134 -7.96 0.84 -10.66
CA SER A 134 -9.30 1.40 -10.71
C SER A 134 -9.72 1.94 -9.34
N ARG A 135 -10.73 2.81 -9.33
CA ARG A 135 -11.31 3.26 -8.06
C ARG A 135 -12.09 2.13 -7.42
N GLY A 136 -11.95 1.98 -6.11
CA GLY A 136 -12.80 1.11 -5.30
C GLY A 136 -14.11 1.80 -4.90
N ASP A 137 -14.85 1.16 -4.00
CA ASP A 137 -16.16 1.61 -3.52
C ASP A 137 -16.14 2.98 -2.82
N ASN A 138 -14.98 3.36 -2.27
CA ASN A 138 -14.76 4.66 -1.65
C ASN A 138 -14.48 5.79 -2.67
N ASN A 139 -14.56 5.50 -3.97
CA ASN A 139 -14.22 6.41 -5.07
C ASN A 139 -12.75 6.89 -5.03
N LEU A 140 -11.84 6.10 -4.46
CA LEU A 140 -10.40 6.34 -4.45
C LEU A 140 -9.66 5.17 -5.11
N TYR A 141 -8.46 5.43 -5.64
CA TYR A 141 -7.52 4.43 -6.16
C TYR A 141 -6.73 3.78 -5.02
N ILE A 142 -7.43 3.18 -4.07
CA ILE A 142 -6.85 2.42 -2.95
C ILE A 142 -7.87 1.38 -2.50
N ASP A 143 -7.39 0.23 -2.02
CA ASP A 143 -8.24 -0.82 -1.47
C ASP A 143 -9.14 -0.28 -0.33
N SER A 144 -10.39 -0.75 -0.31
CA SER A 144 -11.42 -0.38 0.66
C SER A 144 -11.10 -0.76 2.12
N VAL A 145 -10.13 -1.64 2.35
CA VAL A 145 -9.61 -1.98 3.69
C VAL A 145 -9.03 -0.76 4.41
N PHE A 146 -8.62 0.26 3.65
CA PHE A 146 -8.08 1.50 4.20
C PHE A 146 -9.17 2.56 4.36
N ASN A 147 -9.10 3.33 5.44
CA ASN A 147 -9.99 4.48 5.61
C ASN A 147 -9.87 5.45 4.43
N LYS A 148 -11.03 5.92 3.96
CA LYS A 148 -11.17 6.80 2.79
C LYS A 148 -10.84 8.28 3.02
N GLU A 149 -10.65 8.71 4.27
CA GLU A 149 -10.40 10.12 4.59
C GLU A 149 -9.07 10.61 3.98
N GLN A 150 -8.07 9.73 3.88
CA GLN A 150 -6.77 10.07 3.29
C GLN A 150 -6.86 10.00 1.76
N TRP A 151 -7.26 11.10 1.12
CA TRP A 151 -7.27 11.21 -0.35
C TRP A 151 -5.87 11.21 -0.99
N GLY A 152 -4.83 11.35 -0.17
CA GLY A 152 -3.43 11.26 -0.55
C GLY A 152 -2.53 11.28 0.68
N ILE A 153 -1.33 10.73 0.56
CA ILE A 153 -0.37 10.59 1.66
C ILE A 153 1.02 11.10 1.31
N TRP A 154 1.74 11.55 2.32
CA TRP A 154 3.18 11.80 2.24
C TRP A 154 3.97 10.49 2.17
N SER A 155 5.07 10.51 1.42
CA SER A 155 6.18 9.57 1.64
C SER A 155 7.30 10.23 2.46
N GLY A 156 8.29 9.44 2.86
CA GLY A 156 9.53 9.94 3.45
C GLY A 156 10.61 10.32 2.42
N ASP A 157 10.35 10.14 1.11
CA ASP A 157 11.32 10.43 0.07
C ASP A 157 11.24 11.87 -0.44
N THR A 158 12.40 12.46 -0.74
CA THR A 158 12.50 13.84 -1.20
C THR A 158 12.77 13.95 -2.70
N TYR A 159 12.49 15.12 -3.27
CA TYR A 159 12.87 15.53 -4.61
C TYR A 159 13.84 16.70 -4.51
N GLY A 160 15.14 16.40 -4.42
CA GLY A 160 16.18 17.38 -4.14
C GLY A 160 15.87 18.20 -2.88
N ALA A 161 16.22 19.48 -2.93
CA ALA A 161 15.76 20.48 -1.96
C ALA A 161 14.39 21.11 -2.35
N LYS A 162 13.75 20.61 -3.41
CA LYS A 162 12.56 21.25 -4.01
C LYS A 162 11.25 20.79 -3.38
N GLY A 163 11.21 19.57 -2.85
CA GLY A 163 9.97 19.03 -2.27
C GLY A 163 10.08 17.59 -1.82
N VAL A 164 8.91 16.99 -1.60
CA VAL A 164 8.74 15.66 -1.05
C VAL A 164 7.71 14.92 -1.88
N TRP A 165 7.98 13.65 -2.16
CA TRP A 165 7.05 12.82 -2.91
C TRP A 165 5.80 12.46 -2.12
N SER A 166 4.70 12.33 -2.84
CA SER A 166 3.38 12.03 -2.31
C SER A 166 2.59 11.19 -3.31
N VAL A 167 1.61 10.47 -2.79
CA VAL A 167 0.72 9.59 -3.58
C VAL A 167 -0.71 10.06 -3.37
N TYR A 168 -1.45 10.29 -4.44
CA TYR A 168 -2.82 10.81 -4.43
C TYR A 168 -3.78 9.73 -4.89
N PHE A 169 -4.46 9.11 -3.93
CA PHE A 169 -5.50 8.12 -4.18
C PHE A 169 -6.76 8.73 -4.81
N SER A 170 -7.00 10.04 -4.66
CA SER A 170 -8.12 10.71 -5.34
C SER A 170 -7.92 10.87 -6.84
N LEU A 171 -6.67 10.86 -7.32
CA LEU A 171 -6.30 11.12 -8.72
C LEU A 171 -5.57 9.97 -9.41
N GLY A 172 -5.11 8.98 -8.66
CA GLY A 172 -4.33 7.86 -9.19
C GLY A 172 -2.96 8.31 -9.68
N ASN A 173 -2.28 9.16 -8.89
CA ASN A 173 -1.00 9.75 -9.32
C ASN A 173 0.01 9.94 -8.17
N VAL A 174 1.25 10.21 -8.58
CA VAL A 174 2.39 10.50 -7.74
C VAL A 174 2.87 11.91 -8.05
N ARG A 175 3.17 12.71 -7.01
CA ARG A 175 3.62 14.11 -7.17
C ARG A 175 4.63 14.56 -6.12
N TRP A 176 5.53 15.47 -6.47
CA TRP A 176 6.49 16.09 -5.52
C TRP A 176 6.15 17.53 -5.11
N ASN A 177 5.38 18.26 -5.93
CA ASN A 177 5.08 19.69 -5.72
C ASN A 177 3.74 19.89 -5.00
N VAL A 178 3.66 19.41 -3.77
CA VAL A 178 2.44 19.45 -2.95
C VAL A 178 2.71 20.17 -1.64
N LYS A 179 1.70 20.87 -1.11
CA LYS A 179 1.85 21.70 0.10
C LYS A 179 1.50 20.95 1.38
N ASN A 180 0.40 20.19 1.33
CA ASN A 180 -0.10 19.40 2.45
C ASN A 180 -0.59 18.05 1.94
N CYS A 181 -0.47 17.04 2.79
CA CYS A 181 -0.97 15.68 2.54
C CYS A 181 -1.24 15.01 3.89
N TYR A 182 -1.94 13.88 3.88
CA TYR A 182 -2.14 13.08 5.10
C TYR A 182 -0.91 12.22 5.42
N VAL A 183 -0.94 11.65 6.61
CA VAL A 183 0.05 10.68 7.07
C VAL A 183 -0.60 9.32 7.12
N ARG A 184 -0.06 8.32 6.43
CA ARG A 184 -0.42 6.91 6.60
C ARG A 184 0.83 6.12 6.96
N PRO A 185 1.08 5.90 8.25
CA PRO A 185 2.27 5.23 8.72
C PRO A 185 2.35 3.78 8.29
N VAL A 186 3.58 3.31 8.14
CA VAL A 186 3.91 1.91 7.89
C VAL A 186 5.02 1.47 8.81
N ARG A 187 5.07 0.17 9.08
CA ARG A 187 6.21 -0.52 9.71
C ARG A 187 6.44 -1.86 9.02
N SER A 188 7.64 -2.39 9.14
CA SER A 188 7.99 -3.71 8.62
C SER A 188 7.66 -4.79 9.65
N LEU A 189 7.08 -5.90 9.20
CA LEU A 189 6.94 -7.09 10.02
C LEU A 189 8.32 -7.74 10.18
N LYS A 190 8.64 -8.16 11.40
CA LYS A 190 9.86 -8.92 11.70
C LYS A 190 9.64 -10.39 11.38
#